data_AF-A0A356L540-F1
#
_entry.id   AF-A0A356L540-F1
#
_cell.length_a   1.000
_cell.length_b   1.000
_cell.length_c   1.000
_cell.angle_alpha   90.00
_cell.angle_beta   90.00
_cell.angle_gamma   90.00
#
_symmetry.space_group_name_H-M   'P 1'
#
loop_
_entity.id
_entity.type
_entity.pdbx_description
1 polymer ?
#
loop_
_entity_poly.entity_id
_entity_poly.type
_entity_poly.pdbx_seq_one_letter_code
_entity_poly.pdbx_strand_id
1 'polypeptide(L)' 'MPKMKTHCGTKKRFKISGTGLVMFSRPGNSHLAPGKSQKRTRHLRKESCVSKSDLSRIRQQIANIK' A
#
# COMPACT_ATOMS: atom_id res chain seq x y z
N MET A 1 -11.76 28.77 5.28
CA MET A 1 -11.02 28.10 4.18
C MET A 1 -11.00 26.59 4.45
N PRO A 2 -11.59 25.75 3.59
CA PRO A 2 -11.62 24.31 3.82
C PRO A 2 -10.23 23.70 3.62
N LYS A 3 -9.69 23.07 4.67
CA LYS A 3 -8.41 22.33 4.61
C LYS A 3 -8.66 20.97 3.97
N MET A 4 -7.87 20.59 2.96
CA MET A 4 -7.93 19.23 2.40
C MET A 4 -7.63 18.21 3.51
N LYS A 5 -8.56 17.29 3.74
CA LYS A 5 -8.38 16.18 4.68
C LYS A 5 -7.79 14.99 3.93
N THR A 6 -6.94 14.22 4.61
CA THR A 6 -6.47 12.95 4.07
C THR A 6 -7.60 11.94 4.08
N HIS A 7 -7.64 11.08 3.07
CA HIS A 7 -8.64 10.03 3.02
C HIS A 7 -8.27 8.94 4.03
N CYS A 8 -9.10 8.78 5.06
CA CYS A 8 -8.82 7.88 6.20
C CYS A 8 -8.62 6.42 5.78
N GLY A 9 -9.33 5.96 4.73
CA GLY A 9 -9.21 4.59 4.24
C GLY A 9 -7.85 4.30 3.61
N THR A 10 -7.29 5.23 2.84
CA THR A 10 -6.00 5.05 2.18
C THR A 10 -4.83 5.28 3.12
N LYS A 11 -4.96 6.22 4.07
CA LYS A 11 -3.99 6.40 5.17
C LYS A 11 -3.71 5.11 5.95
N LYS A 12 -4.72 4.24 6.13
CA LYS A 12 -4.57 2.97 6.86
C LYS A 12 -3.88 1.87 6.03
N ARG A 13 -3.82 2.01 4.71
CA ARG A 13 -3.38 0.95 3.79
C ARG A 13 -1.99 1.18 3.20
N PHE A 14 -1.61 2.44 3.05
CA PHE A 14 -0.36 2.85 2.41
C PHE A 14 0.54 3.58 3.41
N LYS A 15 1.84 3.33 3.31
CA LYS A 15 2.86 4.06 4.06
C LYS A 15 3.90 4.65 3.12
N ILE A 16 4.55 5.73 3.55
CA ILE A 16 5.61 6.39 2.80
C ILE A 16 6.95 5.93 3.38
N SER A 17 7.87 5.45 2.54
CA SER A 17 9.24 5.12 2.97
C SER A 17 10.03 6.40 3.24
N GLY A 18 11.16 6.32 3.95
CA GLY A 18 12.05 7.47 4.15
C GLY A 18 12.56 8.10 2.84
N THR A 19 12.55 7.34 1.74
CA THR A 19 12.89 7.81 0.38
C THR A 19 11.70 8.35 -0.43
N GLY A 20 10.49 8.38 0.15
CA GLY A 20 9.29 8.91 -0.50
C GLY A 20 8.55 7.92 -1.42
N LEU A 21 8.86 6.62 -1.33
CA LEU A 21 8.14 5.56 -2.06
C LEU A 21 6.87 5.18 -1.32
N VAL A 22 5.78 4.97 -2.06
CA VAL A 22 4.52 4.51 -1.50
C VAL A 22 4.53 2.99 -1.42
N MET A 23 4.52 2.48 -0.20
CA MET A 23 4.60 1.05 0.11
C MET A 23 3.24 0.51 0.56
N PHE A 24 2.96 -0.74 0.20
CA PHE A 24 1.74 -1.45 0.60
C PHE A 24 2.02 -2.93 0.88
N SER A 25 1.14 -3.54 1.68
CA SER A 25 1.14 -4.98 1.93
C SER A 25 0.46 -5.73 0.78
N ARG A 26 1.06 -6.82 0.32
CA ARG A 26 0.54 -7.55 -0.85
C ARG A 26 -0.76 -8.29 -0.49
N PRO A 27 -1.78 -8.26 -1.36
CA PRO A 27 -3.03 -8.95 -1.10
C PRO A 27 -2.87 -10.46 -1.21
N GLY A 28 -3.80 -11.20 -0.57
CA GLY A 28 -3.91 -12.65 -0.75
C GLY A 28 -3.01 -13.49 0.16
N ASN A 29 -2.55 -12.97 1.30
CA ASN A 29 -1.85 -13.78 2.30
C ASN A 29 -2.79 -14.43 3.35
N SER A 30 -3.95 -13.82 3.63
CA SER A 30 -4.77 -14.16 4.80
C SER A 30 -5.62 -15.45 4.70
N HIS A 31 -6.23 -15.74 3.55
CA HIS A 31 -7.14 -16.88 3.38
C HIS A 31 -6.62 -17.85 2.30
N LEU A 32 -6.96 -19.14 2.41
CA LEU A 32 -6.48 -20.22 1.51
C LEU A 32 -4.95 -20.34 1.48
N ALA A 33 -4.27 -20.21 2.61
CA ALA A 33 -2.84 -20.45 2.71
C ALA A 33 -2.42 -21.90 2.37
N PRO A 34 -3.17 -22.96 2.77
CA PRO A 34 -2.78 -24.35 2.49
C PRO A 34 -2.62 -24.68 1.00
N GLY A 35 -3.42 -24.06 0.12
CA GLY A 35 -3.35 -24.27 -1.33
C GLY A 35 -2.28 -23.45 -2.05
N LYS A 36 -1.45 -22.69 -1.34
CA LYS A 36 -0.40 -21.84 -1.94
C LYS A 36 0.94 -22.51 -1.81
N SER A 37 1.72 -22.48 -2.90
CA SER A 37 3.11 -22.89 -2.84
C SER A 37 3.90 -22.05 -1.83
N GLN A 38 4.86 -22.67 -1.16
CA GLN A 38 5.71 -21.98 -0.17
C GLN A 38 6.47 -20.78 -0.79
N LYS A 39 6.81 -20.85 -2.08
CA LYS A 39 7.40 -19.73 -2.83
C LYS A 39 6.43 -18.54 -2.91
N ARG A 40 5.15 -18.79 -3.23
CA ARG A 40 4.13 -17.74 -3.30
C ARG A 40 3.91 -17.07 -1.95
N THR A 41 3.78 -17.85 -0.87
CA THR A 41 3.59 -17.33 0.49
C THR A 41 4.76 -16.45 0.93
N ARG A 42 6.01 -16.86 0.63
CA ARG A 42 7.22 -16.04 0.90
C ARG A 42 7.23 -14.71 0.13
N HIS A 43 6.76 -14.70 -1.12
CA HIS A 43 6.67 -13.46 -1.90
C HIS A 43 5.58 -12.51 -1.38
N LEU A 44 4.44 -13.05 -0.95
CA LEU A 44 3.30 -12.26 -0.44
C LEU A 44 3.56 -11.66 0.95
N ARG A 45 4.48 -12.24 1.73
CA ARG A 45 4.88 -11.71 3.05
C ARG A 45 5.59 -10.36 2.97
N LYS A 46 6.32 -10.09 1.88
CA LYS A 46 7.09 -8.85 1.73
C LYS A 46 6.21 -7.73 1.18
N GLU A 47 6.41 -6.52 1.70
CA GLU A 47 5.77 -5.33 1.15
C GLU A 47 6.29 -5.00 -0.26
N SER A 48 5.50 -4.24 -1.01
CA SER A 48 5.83 -3.84 -2.37
C SER A 48 5.55 -2.36 -2.59
N CYS A 49 6.19 -1.79 -3.61
CA CYS A 49 5.95 -0.43 -4.05
C CYS A 49 4.74 -0.40 -4.98
N VAL A 50 3.93 0.65 -4.87
CA VAL A 50 2.78 0.88 -5.75
C VAL A 50 3.25 1.05 -7.21
N SER A 51 2.47 0.52 -8.15
CA SER A 51 2.69 0.68 -9.58
C SER A 51 2.65 2.15 -10.01
N LYS A 52 3.37 2.48 -11.09
CA LYS A 52 3.39 3.85 -11.62
C LYS A 52 2.01 4.37 -12.03
N SER A 53 1.13 3.49 -12.50
CA SER A 53 -0.24 3.81 -12.92
C SER A 53 -1.09 4.41 -11.80
N ASP A 54 -0.99 3.87 -10.59
CA ASP A 54 -1.87 4.23 -9.47
C ASP A 54 -1.27 5.29 -8.54
N LEU A 55 0.03 5.57 -8.70
CA LEU A 55 0.76 6.53 -7.86
C LEU A 55 0.14 7.94 -7.88
N SER A 56 -0.32 8.43 -9.03
CA SER A 56 -0.90 9.79 -9.13
C SER A 56 -2.15 9.93 -8.26
N ARG A 57 -3.09 9.00 -8.40
CA ARG A 57 -4.34 8.96 -7.63
C ARG A 57 -4.06 8.84 -6.12
N ILE A 58 -3.14 7.96 -5.76
CA ILE A 58 -2.83 7.66 -4.36
C ILE A 58 -2.12 8.86 -3.70
N ARG A 59 -1.19 9.52 -4.39
CA ARG A 59 -0.51 10.71 -3.85
C ARG A 59 -1.47 11.84 -3.51
N GLN A 60 -2.50 12.08 -4.33
CA GLN A 60 -3.50 13.12 -4.06
C GLN A 60 -4.25 12.85 -2.74
N GLN A 61 -4.58 11.60 -2.45
CA GLN A 61 -5.35 11.22 -1.26
C GLN A 61 -4.53 11.24 0.04
N ILE A 62 -3.21 11.11 -0.08
CA ILE A 62 -2.26 10.99 1.04
C ILE A 62 -1.36 12.25 1.14
N ALA A 63 -1.64 13.30 0.37
CA ALA A 63 -0.79 14.48 0.22
C ALA A 63 -0.36 15.19 1.53
N ASN A 64 -1.12 15.03 2.62
CA ASN A 64 -0.79 15.63 3.93
C ASN A 64 -0.18 14.64 4.93
N ILE A 65 0.28 13.48 4.48
CA ILE A 65 1.09 12.57 5.30
C ILE A 65 2.55 12.83 4.92
N LYS A 66 3.32 13.32 5.88
CA LYS A 66 4.78 13.30 5.83
C LYS A 66 5.26 11.94 6.33
#